data_AF-A0A5B9QM29-F1
#
_entry.id   AF-A0A5B9QM29-F1
#
_cell.length_a   1.000
_cell.length_b   1.000
_cell.length_c   1.000
_cell.angle_alpha   90.00
_cell.angle_beta   90.00
_cell.angle_gamma   90.00
#
_symmetry.space_group_name_H-M   'P 1'
#
loop_
_entity.id
_entity.type
_entity.pdbx_description
1 polymer ?
#
loop_
_entity_poly.entity_id
_entity_poly.type
_entity_poly.pdbx_seq_one_letter_code
_entity_poly.pdbx_strand_id
1 'polypeptide(L)'
;MPRIALAAAFLLWFAGENASAQTIRYREHGEILQLNVKRGLYEPSIIKYQGRYFLTMRNDLRAYVTVSEDGLNNRAGMCRRWRRQTYLERTREST
;
A
#
# COMPACT_ATOMS: atom_id res chain seq x y z
N MET A 1 -9.19 32.25 41.77
CA MET A 1 -8.18 31.96 40.73
C MET A 1 -8.25 30.48 40.38
N PRO A 2 -9.03 30.03 39.38
CA PRO A 2 -8.96 28.63 38.94
C PRO A 2 -7.88 28.48 37.85
N ARG A 3 -6.99 27.51 38.03
CA ARG A 3 -6.01 27.09 37.02
C ARG A 3 -6.72 26.22 35.98
N ILE A 4 -6.57 26.60 34.71
CA ILE A 4 -7.07 25.87 33.54
C ILE A 4 -6.31 24.54 33.44
N ALA A 5 -7.03 23.42 33.50
CA ALA A 5 -6.52 22.12 33.11
C ALA A 5 -6.62 21.99 31.58
N LEU A 6 -5.46 22.03 30.92
CA LEU A 6 -5.33 21.78 29.48
C LEU A 6 -5.40 20.26 29.24
N ALA A 7 -6.59 19.69 29.30
CA ALA A 7 -6.86 18.39 28.68
C ALA A 7 -7.52 18.68 27.34
N ALA A 8 -6.70 19.00 26.34
CA ALA A 8 -7.13 18.95 24.95
C ALA A 8 -7.44 17.48 24.63
N ALA A 9 -8.68 17.07 24.92
CA ALA A 9 -9.33 15.97 24.23
C ALA A 9 -9.05 16.21 22.74
N PHE A 10 -8.26 15.39 22.04
CA PHE A 10 -8.60 14.03 21.63
C PHE A 10 -10.06 13.89 21.11
N LEU A 11 -10.67 15.03 20.75
CA LEU A 11 -11.97 15.18 20.13
C LEU A 11 -11.75 15.84 18.78
N LEU A 12 -11.54 15.02 17.76
CA LEU A 12 -12.02 15.24 16.38
C LEU A 12 -11.62 14.06 15.48
N TRP A 13 -11.73 12.85 16.04
CA TRP A 13 -11.94 11.63 15.26
C TRP A 13 -13.44 11.65 14.88
N PHE A 14 -13.72 11.97 13.61
CA PHE A 14 -15.03 11.86 12.95
C PHE A 14 -16.16 12.78 13.45
N ALA A 15 -16.07 14.06 13.11
CA ALA A 15 -17.27 14.88 12.90
C ALA A 15 -17.43 15.15 11.40
N GLY A 16 -18.50 14.59 10.83
CA GLY A 16 -19.15 15.15 9.64
C GLY A 16 -18.67 14.59 8.30
N GLU A 17 -19.38 13.57 7.83
CA GLU A 17 -19.52 13.25 6.42
C GLU A 17 -19.87 14.51 5.62
N ASN A 18 -19.01 14.85 4.66
CA ASN A 18 -19.29 15.56 3.40
C ASN A 18 -17.95 15.73 2.66
N ALA A 19 -17.32 14.61 2.29
CA ALA A 19 -16.30 14.66 1.26
C ALA A 19 -17.03 14.90 -0.06
N SER A 20 -17.11 16.15 -0.51
CA SER A 20 -17.52 16.40 -1.89
C SER A 20 -16.60 15.59 -2.80
N ALA A 21 -17.14 14.97 -3.87
CA ALA A 21 -16.36 14.18 -4.82
C ALA A 21 -15.20 14.95 -5.49
N GLN A 22 -15.13 16.26 -5.25
CA GLN A 22 -14.12 17.18 -5.74
C GLN A 22 -12.87 17.26 -4.83
N THR A 23 -12.90 16.71 -3.61
CA THR A 23 -11.79 16.81 -2.66
C THR A 23 -11.21 15.44 -2.34
N ILE A 24 -10.02 15.13 -2.86
CA ILE A 24 -9.24 13.95 -2.46
C ILE A 24 -8.48 14.30 -1.18
N ARG A 25 -8.76 13.59 -0.09
CA ARG A 25 -7.99 13.68 1.16
C ARG A 25 -7.08 12.47 1.29
N TYR A 26 -5.80 12.75 1.53
CA TYR A 26 -4.86 11.73 1.94
C TYR A 26 -5.32 11.11 3.27
N ARG A 27 -5.43 9.78 3.32
CA ARG A 27 -5.86 9.04 4.51
C ARG A 27 -4.66 8.39 5.20
N GLU A 28 -4.01 7.48 4.50
CA GLU A 28 -2.86 6.72 4.97
C GLU A 28 -2.11 6.09 3.79
N HIS A 29 -0.91 5.56 4.07
CA HIS A 29 -0.14 4.73 3.16
C HIS A 29 0.43 3.54 3.94
N GLY A 30 0.68 2.42 3.25
CA GLY A 30 1.41 1.29 3.85
C GLY A 30 2.93 1.49 3.84
N GLU A 31 3.70 0.42 3.75
CA GLU A 31 5.17 0.54 3.70
C GLU A 31 5.65 1.27 2.43
N ILE A 32 6.67 2.11 2.59
CA ILE A 32 7.32 2.78 1.46
C ILE A 32 8.23 1.78 0.75
N LEU A 33 7.94 1.50 -0.52
CA LEU A 33 8.75 0.63 -1.35
C LEU A 33 9.87 1.43 -2.02
N GLN A 34 11.12 1.12 -1.67
CA GLN A 34 12.29 1.80 -2.20
C GLN A 34 13.31 0.81 -2.75
N LEU A 35 13.92 1.15 -3.89
CA LEU A 35 15.05 0.43 -4.47
C LEU A 35 16.24 1.38 -4.62
N ASN A 36 17.43 0.91 -4.27
CA ASN A 36 18.66 1.66 -4.47
C ASN A 36 19.12 1.62 -5.94
N VAL A 37 18.36 2.26 -6.81
CA VAL A 37 18.63 2.40 -8.25
C VAL A 37 18.29 3.82 -8.69
N LYS A 38 18.95 4.33 -9.75
CA LYS A 38 18.92 5.74 -10.17
C LYS A 38 17.53 6.39 -10.21
N ARG A 39 16.50 5.67 -10.67
CA ARG A 39 15.12 6.18 -10.81
C ARG A 39 14.08 5.50 -9.92
N GLY A 40 14.48 4.62 -9.00
CA GLY A 40 13.55 3.97 -8.07
C GLY A 40 12.49 3.07 -8.76
N LEU A 41 11.23 3.19 -8.30
CA LEU A 41 10.04 2.49 -8.80
C LEU A 41 9.04 3.53 -9.32
N TYR A 42 8.41 3.28 -10.47
CA TYR A 42 7.38 4.12 -11.06
C TYR A 42 6.34 3.27 -11.81
N GLU A 43 5.33 3.91 -12.43
CA GLU A 43 4.22 3.26 -13.15
C GLU A 43 3.48 2.18 -12.33
N PRO A 44 2.90 2.53 -11.16
CA PRO A 44 2.16 1.57 -10.35
C PRO A 44 0.84 1.16 -11.02
N SER A 45 0.53 -0.13 -11.00
CA SER A 45 -0.78 -0.69 -11.35
C SER A 45 -1.20 -1.73 -10.32
N ILE A 46 -2.45 -1.66 -9.87
CA ILE A 46 -2.98 -2.53 -8.81
C ILE A 46 -4.25 -3.26 -9.28
N ILE A 47 -4.35 -4.54 -8.94
CA ILE A 47 -5.56 -5.35 -9.12
C ILE A 47 -5.89 -6.12 -7.83
N LYS A 48 -7.17 -6.40 -7.61
CA LYS A 48 -7.62 -7.37 -6.61
C LYS A 48 -8.06 -8.65 -7.32
N TYR A 49 -7.49 -9.79 -6.92
CA TYR A 49 -7.82 -11.09 -7.48
C TYR A 49 -7.77 -12.17 -6.39
N GLN A 50 -8.81 -13.01 -6.31
CA GLN A 50 -8.93 -14.09 -5.32
C GLN A 50 -8.61 -13.65 -3.88
N GLY A 51 -9.16 -12.51 -3.46
CA GLY A 51 -8.98 -11.99 -2.10
C GLY A 51 -7.63 -11.34 -1.80
N ARG A 52 -6.75 -11.18 -2.80
CA ARG A 52 -5.43 -10.56 -2.64
C ARG A 52 -5.25 -9.37 -3.57
N TYR A 53 -4.43 -8.41 -3.14
CA TYR A 53 -4.02 -7.27 -3.93
C TYR A 53 -2.64 -7.54 -4.54
N PHE A 54 -2.52 -7.26 -5.83
CA PHE A 54 -1.28 -7.37 -6.58
C PHE A 54 -0.91 -5.99 -7.07
N LEU A 55 0.17 -5.43 -6.53
CA LEU A 55 0.73 -4.15 -6.97
C LEU A 55 1.94 -4.44 -7.84
N THR A 56 1.86 -4.02 -9.11
CA THR A 56 2.96 -4.10 -10.06
C THR A 56 3.58 -2.73 -10.25
N MET A 57 4.91 -2.68 -10.33
CA MET A 57 5.68 -1.45 -10.52
C MET A 57 6.84 -1.73 -11.46
N ARG A 58 7.28 -0.71 -12.19
CA ARG A 58 8.34 -0.83 -13.18
C ARG A 58 9.47 0.14 -12.91
N ASN A 59 10.64 -0.20 -13.41
CA ASN A 59 11.69 0.75 -13.70
C ASN A 59 12.43 0.33 -14.97
N ASP A 60 13.44 1.11 -15.37
CA ASP A 60 14.20 0.89 -16.61
C ASP A 60 14.89 -0.46 -16.66
N LEU A 61 15.19 -1.02 -15.49
CA LEU A 61 15.93 -2.26 -15.38
C LEU A 61 14.97 -3.45 -15.39
N ARG A 62 13.89 -3.38 -14.60
CA ARG A 62 13.07 -4.53 -14.23
C ARG A 62 11.64 -4.14 -13.82
N ALA A 63 10.75 -5.11 -13.90
CA ALA A 63 9.44 -5.06 -13.26
C ALA A 63 9.44 -5.76 -11.90
N TYR A 64 8.53 -5.36 -11.02
CA TYR A 64 8.38 -5.85 -9.66
C TYR A 64 6.90 -6.08 -9.33
N VAL A 65 6.65 -7.01 -8.41
CA VAL A 65 5.31 -7.25 -7.84
C VAL A 65 5.39 -7.41 -6.33
N THR A 66 4.40 -6.85 -5.64
CA THR A 66 4.08 -7.16 -4.24
C THR A 66 2.69 -7.77 -4.14
N VAL A 67 2.48 -8.55 -3.08
CA VAL A 67 1.17 -9.13 -2.75
C VAL A 67 0.80 -8.69 -1.34
N SER A 68 -0.43 -8.24 -1.15
CA SER A 68 -0.99 -7.87 0.15
C SER A 68 -2.43 -8.35 0.31
N GLU A 69 -2.92 -8.42 1.53
CA GLU A 69 -4.31 -8.79 1.86
C GLU A 69 -5.22 -7.55 1.89
N ASP A 70 -4.66 -6.38 2.19
CA ASP A 70 -5.38 -5.12 2.39
C ASP A 70 -5.12 -4.06 1.30
N GLY A 71 -4.14 -4.28 0.42
CA GLY A 71 -3.74 -3.34 -0.62
C GLY A 71 -2.80 -2.22 -0.15
N LEU A 72 -2.50 -2.13 1.15
CA LEU A 72 -1.61 -1.12 1.75
C LEU A 72 -0.31 -1.75 2.24
N ASN A 73 -0.39 -2.79 3.07
CA ASN A 73 0.75 -3.41 3.74
C ASN A 73 1.48 -4.40 2.83
N ASN A 74 2.13 -3.83 1.82
CA ASN A 74 3.04 -4.54 0.93
C ASN A 74 4.41 -4.66 1.61
N ARG A 75 4.67 -5.74 2.36
CA ARG A 75 5.97 -5.96 3.03
C ARG A 75 7.12 -5.78 2.03
N ALA A 76 8.08 -4.90 2.32
CA ALA A 76 9.19 -4.61 1.40
C ALA A 76 9.99 -5.85 0.97
N GLY A 77 10.11 -6.86 1.85
CA GLY A 77 10.72 -8.16 1.54
C GLY A 77 9.94 -9.05 0.55
N MET A 78 8.70 -8.66 0.21
CA MET A 78 7.87 -9.31 -0.80
C MET A 78 7.87 -8.59 -2.14
N CYS A 79 8.60 -7.46 -2.28
CA CYS A 79 8.83 -6.81 -3.58
C CYS A 79 9.76 -7.67 -4.43
N ARG A 80 9.16 -8.59 -5.17
CA ARG A 80 9.88 -9.59 -5.95
C ARG A 80 10.01 -9.09 -7.38
N ARG A 81 11.21 -9.28 -7.93
CA ARG A 81 11.43 -9.11 -9.37
C ARG A 81 10.43 -9.99 -10.12
N TRP A 82 9.68 -9.37 -11.03
CA TRP A 82 8.82 -10.11 -11.95
C TRP A 82 9.68 -11.03 -12.82
N ARG A 83 9.50 -12.34 -12.67
CA ARG A 83 10.13 -13.36 -13.52
C ARG A 83 9.06 -14.01 -14.37
N ARG A 84 9.44 -14.47 -15.57
CA ARG A 84 8.54 -15.06 -16.57
C ARG A 84 7.88 -16.39 -16.13
N GLN A 85 8.05 -16.82 -14.88
CA GLN A 85 7.50 -18.06 -14.36
C GLN A 85 7.50 -18.01 -12.82
N THR A 86 6.43 -17.49 -12.21
CA THR A 86 6.16 -17.66 -10.76
C THR A 86 4.71 -17.27 -10.47
N TYR A 87 3.77 -18.16 -10.82
CA TYR A 87 2.43 -18.16 -10.23
C TYR A 87 1.83 -19.58 -10.22
N LEU A 88 2.26 -20.44 -11.14
CA LEU A 88 1.76 -21.83 -11.24
C LEU A 88 2.39 -22.82 -10.25
N GLU A 89 3.47 -22.47 -9.55
CA GLU A 89 4.20 -23.41 -8.69
C GLU A 89 3.69 -23.44 -7.24
N ARG A 90 2.85 -22.48 -6.82
CA ARG A 90 2.38 -22.40 -5.42
C ARG A 90 1.02 -23.07 -5.16
N THR A 91 0.28 -23.48 -6.20
CA THR A 91 -0.96 -24.25 -6.07
C THR A 91 -0.76 -25.77 -6.05
N ARG A 92 0.49 -26.25 -5.98
CA ARG A 92 0.81 -27.69 -6.00
C ARG A 92 1.32 -28.26 -4.67
N GLU A 93 1.42 -27.46 -3.60
CA GLU A 93 1.93 -27.90 -2.29
C GLU A 93 0.86 -27.92 -1.19
N SER A 94 -0.43 -27.84 -1.53
CA SER A 94 -1.53 -27.93 -0.55
C SER A 94 -2.53 -29.03 -0.91
N THR A 95 -2.04 -30.24 -1.15
CA THR A 95 -2.85 -31.48 -1.17
C THR A 95 -2.13 -32.51 -0.32
#